data_AF-A0A6P5QT50-F1
#
_entry.id   AF-A0A6P5QT50-F1
#
_cell.length_a   1.000
_cell.length_b   1.000
_cell.length_c   1.000
_cell.angle_alpha   90.00
_cell.angle_beta   90.00
_cell.angle_gamma   90.00
#
_symmetry.space_group_name_H-M   'P 1'
#
loop_
_entity.id
_entity.type
_entity.pdbx_description
1 polymer ?
#
loop_
_entity_poly.entity_id
_entity_poly.type
_entity_poly.pdbx_seq_one_letter_code
_entity_poly.pdbx_strand_id
1 'polypeptide(L)'
;MVPTVSLEPAGHSCWDEPLSIAVRGLAPEQPITLRTALRDEKGALFRAHARYRADSHGELDLARAPALGGSFSGLEPMGLLWAMEPDLPFWRLIKRDVQTPFVVELEVLDGHEPDGGRLLARAVHERHFMAPGVRRVPVREGRVRATLFLPPGTGPFPGIIDLFGVGGGLLEYRASLLAGKGFAVMALAYYNYDDLPKVIDILHLEYFEEAVTYLLSHPQVKGPGIGLLGTSKGAELSLSMASFLKGITAAVIINGAMVNVVSTLYYKEESLPGLGLHLERIKVRTTTTGRASSMPERPPNACRPTGRRSPRSSATPKQDTTLNPLTSLGP
;
A
#
# COMPACT_ATOMS: atom_id res chain seq x y z
N MET A 1 10.48 -0.36 41.37
CA MET A 1 11.35 0.09 40.27
C MET A 1 10.55 0.98 39.35
N VAL A 2 11.17 1.92 38.64
CA VAL A 2 10.46 2.74 37.64
C VAL A 2 10.25 1.88 36.39
N PRO A 3 9.02 1.77 35.85
CA PRO A 3 8.80 1.01 34.62
C PRO A 3 9.63 1.55 33.46
N THR A 4 10.13 0.64 32.61
CA THR A 4 10.97 0.98 31.45
C THR A 4 10.43 0.30 30.21
N VAL A 5 10.53 0.99 29.07
CA VAL A 5 10.14 0.47 27.75
C VAL A 5 11.41 0.11 26.98
N SER A 6 11.46 -1.09 26.43
CA SER A 6 12.48 -1.53 25.48
C SER A 6 11.88 -1.68 24.09
N LEU A 7 12.58 -1.13 23.10
CA LEU A 7 12.21 -1.17 21.69
C LEU A 7 13.36 -1.84 20.91
N GLU A 8 13.05 -2.85 20.10
CA GLU A 8 14.06 -3.52 19.28
C GLU A 8 13.64 -3.60 17.81
N PRO A 9 14.47 -3.13 16.86
CA PRO A 9 15.79 -2.52 17.08
C PRO A 9 15.71 -1.14 17.77
N ALA A 10 16.63 -0.87 18.70
CA ALA A 10 16.66 0.37 19.48
C ALA A 10 17.14 1.58 18.65
N GLY A 11 17.90 1.34 17.59
CA GLY A 11 18.43 2.35 16.69
C GLY A 11 17.55 2.56 15.45
N HIS A 12 18.21 2.81 14.32
CA HIS A 12 17.56 3.04 13.04
C HIS A 12 16.66 1.87 12.65
N SER A 13 15.40 2.17 12.31
CA SER A 13 14.49 1.19 11.71
C SER A 13 13.56 1.84 10.71
N CYS A 14 13.38 1.18 9.57
CA CYS A 14 12.53 1.64 8.48
C CYS A 14 11.07 1.34 8.77
N TRP A 15 10.15 2.19 8.28
CA TRP A 15 8.70 2.12 8.48
C TRP A 15 8.08 0.73 8.19
N ASP A 16 8.65 -0.01 7.24
CA ASP A 16 8.20 -1.35 6.83
C ASP A 16 8.79 -2.51 7.65
N GLU A 17 9.65 -2.24 8.63
CA GLU A 17 10.26 -3.25 9.48
C GLU A 17 9.44 -3.49 10.78
N PRO A 18 9.38 -4.73 11.30
CA PRO A 18 8.82 -5.00 12.61
C PRO A 18 9.57 -4.26 13.74
N LEU A 19 8.85 -3.92 14.80
CA LEU A 19 9.37 -3.32 16.02
C LEU A 19 8.92 -4.17 17.22
N SER A 20 9.86 -4.78 17.92
CA SER A 20 9.59 -5.47 19.19
C SER A 20 9.42 -4.44 20.30
N ILE A 21 8.39 -4.62 21.13
CA ILE A 21 8.04 -3.70 22.21
C ILE A 21 7.85 -4.54 23.48
N ALA A 22 8.60 -4.19 24.52
CA ALA A 22 8.43 -4.76 25.84
C ALA A 22 8.51 -3.70 26.95
N VAL A 23 7.88 -3.99 28.07
CA VAL A 23 7.86 -3.14 29.27
C VAL A 23 8.31 -3.98 30.46
N ARG A 24 9.21 -3.44 31.29
CA ARG A 24 9.70 -4.11 32.51
C ARG A 24 9.55 -3.22 33.72
N GLY A 25 9.54 -3.82 34.90
CA GLY A 25 9.49 -3.10 36.17
C GLY A 25 8.09 -2.65 36.58
N LEU A 26 7.05 -3.27 36.02
CA LEU A 26 5.66 -3.14 36.48
C LEU A 26 5.45 -3.97 37.75
N ALA A 27 4.33 -3.79 38.43
CA ALA A 27 3.89 -4.74 39.45
C ALA A 27 3.42 -6.06 38.79
N PRO A 28 3.54 -7.21 39.49
CA PRO A 28 2.98 -8.47 39.01
C PRO A 28 1.51 -8.32 38.63
N GLU A 29 1.16 -8.81 37.44
CA GLU A 29 -0.21 -8.77 36.90
C GLU A 29 -0.83 -7.37 36.80
N GLN A 30 -0.02 -6.30 36.79
CA GLN A 30 -0.51 -4.92 36.73
C GLN A 30 -1.31 -4.68 35.44
N PRO A 31 -2.55 -4.16 35.53
CA PRO A 31 -3.29 -3.70 34.36
C PRO A 31 -2.64 -2.41 33.82
N ILE A 32 -2.35 -2.37 32.53
CA ILE A 32 -1.79 -1.19 31.86
C ILE A 32 -2.46 -0.94 30.51
N THR A 33 -2.33 0.28 30.02
CA THR A 33 -2.72 0.66 28.66
C THR A 33 -1.49 1.18 27.94
N LEU A 34 -1.18 0.60 26.78
CA LEU A 34 -0.17 1.16 25.87
C LEU A 34 -0.88 2.07 24.87
N ARG A 35 -0.30 3.25 24.67
CA ARG A 35 -0.77 4.23 23.68
C ARG A 35 0.38 4.63 22.78
N THR A 36 0.11 4.70 21.49
CA THR A 36 1.02 5.28 20.50
C THR A 36 0.40 6.51 19.86
N ALA A 37 1.26 7.47 19.54
CA ALA A 37 0.89 8.69 18.85
C ALA A 37 1.97 9.07 17.82
N LEU A 38 1.55 9.62 16.69
CA LEU A 38 2.44 10.32 15.77
C LEU A 38 1.73 11.51 15.15
N ARG A 39 2.50 12.51 14.73
CA ARG A 39 2.02 13.60 13.88
C ARG A 39 2.59 13.47 12.49
N ASP A 40 1.73 13.62 11.49
CA ASP A 40 2.15 13.61 10.10
C ASP A 40 2.78 14.96 9.68
N GLU A 41 3.22 15.07 8.43
CA GLU A 41 3.89 16.29 7.92
C GLU A 41 2.97 17.52 7.81
N LYS A 42 1.66 17.35 8.02
CA LYS A 42 0.68 18.43 8.12
C LYS A 42 0.22 18.67 9.56
N GLY A 43 0.81 17.97 10.54
CA GLY A 43 0.53 18.10 11.96
C GLY A 43 -0.69 17.31 12.43
N ALA A 44 -1.35 16.54 11.56
CA ALA A 44 -2.50 15.72 11.94
C ALA A 44 -2.06 14.59 12.86
N LEU A 45 -2.80 14.40 13.95
CA LEU A 45 -2.51 13.43 14.99
C LEU A 45 -3.14 12.08 14.64
N PHE A 46 -2.33 11.02 14.74
CA PHE A 46 -2.73 9.63 14.59
C PHE A 46 -2.44 8.88 15.88
N ARG A 47 -3.38 8.06 16.37
CA ARG A 47 -3.26 7.35 17.64
C ARG A 47 -3.80 5.94 17.57
N ALA A 48 -3.19 5.05 18.35
CA ALA A 48 -3.75 3.74 18.70
C ALA A 48 -3.54 3.49 20.20
N HIS A 49 -4.40 2.67 20.79
CA HIS A 49 -4.17 2.17 22.15
C HIS A 49 -4.64 0.74 22.30
N ALA A 50 -4.04 0.03 23.23
CA ALA A 50 -4.49 -1.31 23.62
C ALA A 50 -4.22 -1.57 25.10
N ARG A 51 -5.15 -2.28 25.73
CA ARG A 51 -5.08 -2.68 27.13
C ARG A 51 -4.37 -4.01 27.25
N TYR A 52 -3.49 -4.12 28.24
CA TYR A 52 -2.69 -5.31 28.52
C TYR A 52 -2.66 -5.60 30.02
N ARG A 53 -2.11 -6.75 30.37
CA ARG A 53 -1.78 -7.12 31.75
C ARG A 53 -0.34 -7.63 31.75
N ALA A 54 0.47 -7.12 32.66
CA ALA A 54 1.83 -7.65 32.87
C ALA A 54 1.76 -9.12 33.33
N ASP A 55 2.84 -9.86 33.19
CA ASP A 55 2.96 -11.20 33.74
C ASP A 55 3.23 -11.19 35.27
N SER A 56 3.41 -12.38 35.86
CA SER A 56 3.71 -12.53 37.28
C SER A 56 5.07 -11.96 37.70
N HIS A 57 5.94 -11.62 36.75
CA HIS A 57 7.24 -11.00 36.99
C HIS A 57 7.21 -9.48 36.79
N GLY A 58 6.06 -8.91 36.41
CA GLY A 58 5.94 -7.48 36.12
C GLY A 58 6.56 -7.08 34.77
N GLU A 59 6.56 -8.02 33.81
CA GLU A 59 6.99 -7.79 32.44
C GLU A 59 5.82 -7.88 31.45
N LEU A 60 5.90 -7.13 30.36
CA LEU A 60 5.00 -7.23 29.22
C LEU A 60 5.84 -7.33 27.96
N ASP A 61 5.60 -8.33 27.14
CA ASP A 61 6.20 -8.49 25.81
C ASP A 61 5.07 -8.63 24.79
N LEU A 62 4.98 -7.69 23.82
CA LEU A 62 3.89 -7.68 22.85
C LEU A 62 3.95 -8.86 21.86
N ALA A 63 5.08 -9.56 21.75
CA ALA A 63 5.18 -10.79 20.99
C ALA A 63 4.51 -11.99 21.69
N ARG A 64 4.17 -11.86 22.99
CA ARG A 64 3.69 -12.96 23.83
C ARG A 64 2.37 -12.67 24.53
N ALA A 65 2.11 -11.40 24.83
CA ALA A 65 0.92 -10.96 25.56
C ALA A 65 -0.15 -10.42 24.60
N PRO A 66 -1.35 -11.03 24.55
CA PRO A 66 -2.43 -10.52 23.71
C PRO A 66 -3.00 -9.21 24.26
N ALA A 67 -3.37 -8.31 23.35
CA ALA A 67 -4.17 -7.13 23.67
C ALA A 67 -5.58 -7.56 24.13
N LEU A 68 -6.02 -7.01 25.25
CA LEU A 68 -7.33 -7.27 25.86
C LEU A 68 -8.45 -6.42 25.23
N GLY A 69 -8.10 -5.47 24.36
CA GLY A 69 -9.03 -4.57 23.66
C GLY A 69 -8.53 -3.13 23.63
N GLY A 70 -9.24 -2.29 22.88
CA GLY A 70 -8.82 -0.93 22.51
C GLY A 70 -9.02 -0.75 21.01
N SER A 71 -8.05 -0.13 20.34
CA SER A 71 -7.99 -0.04 18.88
C SER A 71 -7.92 -1.41 18.18
N PHE A 72 -7.45 -2.44 18.89
CA PHE A 72 -7.38 -3.83 18.45
C PHE A 72 -7.36 -4.79 19.67
N SER A 73 -7.45 -6.09 19.42
CA SER A 73 -7.34 -7.16 20.42
C SER A 73 -6.61 -8.38 19.85
N GLY A 74 -6.15 -9.29 20.71
CA GLY A 74 -5.40 -10.49 20.31
C GLY A 74 -3.88 -10.29 20.29
N LEU A 75 -3.15 -11.32 19.86
CA LEU A 75 -1.69 -11.31 19.81
C LEU A 75 -1.20 -10.58 18.56
N GLU A 76 -1.10 -9.26 18.67
CA GLU A 76 -0.81 -8.35 17.56
C GLU A 76 0.39 -7.44 17.89
N PRO A 77 1.64 -7.90 17.69
CA PRO A 77 2.83 -7.17 18.15
C PRO A 77 2.98 -5.78 17.51
N MET A 78 2.54 -5.64 16.26
CA MET A 78 2.56 -4.38 15.50
C MET A 78 1.23 -3.61 15.56
N GLY A 79 0.28 -4.06 16.39
CA GLY A 79 -1.07 -3.49 16.49
C GLY A 79 -1.05 -1.99 16.76
N LEU A 80 -0.16 -1.54 17.65
CA LEU A 80 -0.01 -0.13 17.98
C LEU A 80 0.47 0.75 16.81
N LEU A 81 0.99 0.17 15.72
CA LEU A 81 1.38 0.93 14.52
C LEU A 81 0.31 0.83 13.43
N TRP A 82 -0.16 -0.38 13.10
CA TRP A 82 -1.11 -0.54 11.99
C TRP A 82 -2.54 -0.08 12.34
N ALA A 83 -2.90 -0.08 13.62
CA ALA A 83 -4.25 0.31 14.08
C ALA A 83 -4.38 1.82 14.36
N MET A 84 -3.36 2.62 14.04
CA MET A 84 -3.43 4.06 14.23
C MET A 84 -4.53 4.68 13.38
N GLU A 85 -5.38 5.48 14.02
CA GLU A 85 -6.48 6.20 13.38
C GLU A 85 -6.26 7.71 13.54
N PRO A 86 -6.65 8.52 12.53
CA PRO A 86 -6.55 9.96 12.63
C PRO A 86 -7.60 10.51 13.60
N ASP A 87 -7.23 11.55 14.34
CA ASP A 87 -8.20 12.31 15.14
C ASP A 87 -9.24 13.03 14.26
N LEU A 88 -8.84 13.42 13.05
CA LEU A 88 -9.72 14.04 12.07
C LEU A 88 -10.33 12.97 11.14
N PRO A 89 -11.66 12.87 11.06
CA PRO A 89 -12.32 11.96 10.13
C PRO A 89 -11.85 12.20 8.68
N PHE A 90 -11.70 11.11 7.92
CA PHE A 90 -11.30 11.12 6.51
C PHE A 90 -9.89 11.66 6.22
N TRP A 91 -9.05 11.85 7.25
CA TRP A 91 -7.66 12.24 7.05
C TRP A 91 -6.79 11.03 6.66
N ARG A 92 -6.06 11.15 5.54
CA ARG A 92 -5.08 10.12 5.13
C ARG A 92 -3.70 10.53 5.62
N LEU A 93 -2.96 9.60 6.21
CA LEU A 93 -1.59 9.84 6.69
C LEU A 93 -0.70 10.40 5.56
N ILE A 94 -0.06 11.55 5.81
CA ILE A 94 0.75 12.26 4.81
C ILE A 94 2.24 12.09 5.12
N LYS A 95 2.92 11.33 4.25
CA LYS A 95 4.38 11.29 4.13
C LYS A 95 4.80 11.68 2.72
N ARG A 96 5.59 12.74 2.57
CA ARG A 96 6.12 13.25 1.30
C ARG A 96 7.64 13.37 1.32
N ASP A 97 8.23 13.84 2.41
CA ASP A 97 9.68 13.96 2.54
C ASP A 97 10.29 12.70 3.15
N VAL A 98 10.74 11.78 2.31
CA VAL A 98 11.29 10.48 2.75
C VAL A 98 12.61 10.59 3.51
N GLN A 99 13.26 11.76 3.54
CA GLN A 99 14.54 11.97 4.22
C GLN A 99 14.37 12.17 5.73
N THR A 100 13.16 12.49 6.17
CA THR A 100 12.81 12.64 7.59
C THR A 100 12.02 11.43 8.08
N PRO A 101 12.24 10.95 9.32
CA PRO A 101 11.44 9.88 9.90
C PRO A 101 10.05 10.39 10.32
N PHE A 102 9.15 9.46 10.62
CA PHE A 102 8.08 9.75 11.57
C PHE A 102 8.56 9.47 13.00
N VAL A 103 8.18 10.34 13.92
CA VAL A 103 8.45 10.17 15.35
C VAL A 103 7.22 9.54 15.99
N VAL A 104 7.37 8.32 16.51
CA VAL A 104 6.31 7.60 17.22
C VAL A 104 6.56 7.72 18.72
N GLU A 105 5.62 8.35 19.41
CA GLU A 105 5.59 8.43 20.87
C GLU A 105 4.85 7.19 21.39
N LEU A 106 5.44 6.51 22.37
CA LEU A 106 4.83 5.38 23.06
C LEU A 106 4.74 5.67 24.55
N GLU A 107 3.55 5.51 25.12
CA GLU A 107 3.25 5.75 26.52
C GLU A 107 2.74 4.47 27.18
N VAL A 108 3.18 4.24 28.40
CA VAL A 108 2.66 3.21 29.31
C VAL A 108 1.84 3.90 30.38
N LEU A 109 0.53 3.64 30.41
CA LEU A 109 -0.42 4.25 31.34
C LEU A 109 -0.89 3.20 32.36
N ASP A 110 -1.02 3.62 33.62
CA ASP A 110 -1.51 2.79 34.71
C ASP A 110 -3.02 2.51 34.54
N GLY A 111 -3.41 1.24 34.65
CA GLY A 111 -4.81 0.81 34.55
C GLY A 111 -5.32 0.63 33.12
N HIS A 112 -6.63 0.39 33.02
CA HIS A 112 -7.36 0.12 31.76
C HIS A 112 -8.24 1.29 31.31
N GLU A 113 -8.09 2.45 31.97
CA GLU A 113 -8.77 3.68 31.60
C GLU A 113 -8.08 4.31 30.38
N PRO A 114 -8.78 4.49 29.25
CA PRO A 114 -8.16 4.83 27.97
C PRO A 114 -7.43 6.19 27.95
N ASP A 115 -7.92 7.17 28.72
CA ASP A 115 -7.37 8.54 28.73
C ASP A 115 -7.10 9.12 30.14
N GLY A 116 -7.33 8.32 31.20
CA GLY A 116 -7.23 8.77 32.61
C GLY A 116 -6.08 8.15 33.41
N GLY A 117 -5.34 7.20 32.83
CA GLY A 117 -4.26 6.49 33.52
C GLY A 117 -3.06 7.39 33.82
N ARG A 118 -2.45 7.20 34.99
CA ARG A 118 -1.18 7.87 35.35
C ARG A 118 -0.07 7.37 34.43
N LEU A 119 0.73 8.28 33.88
CA LEU A 119 1.90 7.90 33.06
C LEU A 119 2.94 7.15 33.91
N LEU A 120 3.26 5.93 33.50
CA LEU A 120 4.25 5.06 34.15
C LEU A 120 5.62 5.14 33.46
N ALA A 121 5.62 5.16 32.13
CA ALA A 121 6.83 5.24 31.31
C ALA A 121 6.50 5.82 29.93
N ARG A 122 7.54 6.33 29.25
CA ARG A 122 7.45 6.81 27.87
C ARG A 122 8.68 6.41 27.07
N ALA A 123 8.51 6.21 25.78
CA ALA A 123 9.58 6.05 24.81
C ALA A 123 9.24 6.81 23.52
N VAL A 124 10.27 7.12 22.76
CA VAL A 124 10.15 7.74 21.44
C VAL A 124 10.96 6.91 20.46
N HIS A 125 10.40 6.62 19.29
CA HIS A 125 11.05 5.83 18.26
C HIS A 125 10.92 6.50 16.89
N GLU A 126 12.04 6.60 16.18
CA GLU A 126 12.08 7.15 14.83
C GLU A 126 11.90 6.03 13.80
N ARG A 127 10.91 6.22 12.92
CA ARG A 127 10.56 5.30 11.85
C ARG A 127 10.93 5.91 10.51
N HIS A 128 12.01 5.44 9.91
CA HIS A 128 12.61 6.04 8.72
C HIS A 128 11.95 5.56 7.42
N PHE A 129 12.04 6.37 6.36
CA PHE A 129 11.53 6.01 5.03
C PHE A 129 12.64 5.69 4.03
N MET A 130 13.90 5.83 4.44
CA MET A 130 15.07 5.45 3.67
C MET A 130 15.93 4.53 4.53
N ALA A 131 16.30 3.37 3.98
CA ALA A 131 17.25 2.47 4.62
C ALA A 131 18.67 3.10 4.67
N PRO A 132 19.52 2.68 5.63
CA PRO A 132 20.88 3.21 5.73
C PRO A 132 21.65 3.06 4.42
N GLY A 133 22.25 4.16 3.96
CA GLY A 133 23.06 4.19 2.74
C GLY A 133 22.27 4.21 1.42
N VAL A 134 20.93 4.14 1.45
CA VAL A 134 20.11 4.40 0.25
C VAL A 134 20.32 5.85 -0.18
N ARG A 135 20.62 6.05 -1.46
CA ARG A 135 20.79 7.39 -2.05
C ARG A 135 19.53 7.81 -2.77
N ARG A 136 19.13 9.07 -2.55
CA ARG A 136 18.02 9.74 -3.23
C ARG A 136 18.58 10.67 -4.31
N VAL A 137 18.20 10.47 -5.56
CA VAL A 137 18.68 11.23 -6.72
C VAL A 137 17.49 11.77 -7.50
N PRO A 138 17.15 13.06 -7.39
CA PRO A 138 16.13 13.68 -8.24
C PRO A 138 16.51 13.56 -9.72
N VAL A 139 15.52 13.24 -10.57
CA VAL A 139 15.69 13.06 -12.00
C VAL A 139 14.94 14.15 -12.75
N ARG A 140 15.67 14.87 -13.60
CA ARG A 140 15.21 15.93 -14.49
C ARG A 140 15.83 15.77 -15.88
N GLU A 141 15.62 14.60 -16.48
CA GLU A 141 16.17 14.25 -17.80
C GLU A 141 15.12 14.43 -18.88
N GLY A 142 15.39 15.28 -19.87
CA GLY A 142 14.39 15.63 -20.88
C GLY A 142 13.06 16.05 -20.24
N ARG A 143 11.98 15.36 -20.59
CA ARG A 143 10.63 15.57 -20.02
C ARG A 143 10.39 14.77 -18.74
N VAL A 144 11.20 13.76 -18.45
CA VAL A 144 11.01 12.84 -17.31
C VAL A 144 11.19 13.58 -15.99
N ARG A 145 10.20 13.47 -15.11
CA ARG A 145 10.25 13.99 -13.73
C ARG A 145 10.05 12.85 -12.75
N ALA A 146 11.12 12.54 -12.02
CA ALA A 146 11.16 11.40 -11.13
C ALA A 146 12.15 11.62 -9.97
N THR A 147 12.21 10.65 -9.07
CA THR A 147 13.29 10.50 -8.08
C THR A 147 13.76 9.06 -8.11
N LEU A 148 15.05 8.85 -8.34
CA LEU A 148 15.71 7.55 -8.34
C LEU A 148 16.31 7.26 -6.96
N PHE A 149 15.96 6.11 -6.40
CA PHE A 149 16.54 5.58 -5.18
C PHE A 149 17.50 4.44 -5.51
N LEU A 150 18.73 4.54 -5.00
CA LEU A 150 19.79 3.56 -5.26
C LEU A 150 20.22 2.92 -3.94
N PRO A 151 20.30 1.58 -3.87
CA PRO A 151 20.86 0.89 -2.72
C PRO A 151 22.32 1.30 -2.45
N PRO A 152 22.84 1.07 -1.23
CA PRO A 152 24.27 1.22 -0.97
C PRO A 152 25.09 0.21 -1.81
N GLY A 153 26.34 0.56 -2.09
CA GLY A 153 27.27 -0.26 -2.89
C GLY A 153 27.43 0.24 -4.33
N THR A 154 28.24 -0.50 -5.10
CA THR A 154 28.65 -0.10 -6.45
C THR A 154 27.64 -0.48 -7.54
N GLY A 155 26.66 -1.32 -7.23
CA GLY A 155 25.72 -1.89 -8.21
C GLY A 155 26.40 -2.89 -9.17
N PRO A 156 25.75 -3.20 -10.31
CA PRO A 156 24.43 -2.72 -10.73
C PRO A 156 23.29 -3.44 -10.01
N PHE A 157 22.15 -2.77 -9.90
CA PHE A 157 20.96 -3.25 -9.20
C PHE A 157 19.82 -3.52 -10.18
N PRO A 158 18.90 -4.47 -9.91
CA PRO A 158 17.70 -4.60 -10.72
C PRO A 158 16.85 -3.32 -10.62
N GLY A 159 16.44 -2.79 -11.78
CA GLY A 159 15.70 -1.53 -11.88
C GLY A 159 14.19 -1.71 -11.79
N ILE A 160 13.50 -0.80 -11.10
CA ILE A 160 12.03 -0.75 -11.00
C ILE A 160 11.55 0.67 -11.26
N ILE A 161 10.51 0.84 -12.09
CA ILE A 161 9.72 2.07 -12.12
C ILE A 161 8.52 1.92 -11.18
N ASP A 162 8.36 2.87 -10.27
CA ASP A 162 7.30 2.92 -9.28
C ASP A 162 6.25 3.98 -9.64
N LEU A 163 4.99 3.56 -9.74
CA LEU A 163 3.86 4.40 -10.19
C LEU A 163 2.70 4.36 -9.19
N PHE A 164 2.32 5.54 -8.72
CA PHE A 164 1.09 5.75 -7.95
C PHE A 164 -0.10 6.07 -8.86
N GLY A 165 -1.30 6.12 -8.27
CA GLY A 165 -2.53 6.42 -8.98
C GLY A 165 -2.83 7.92 -9.11
N VAL A 166 -4.10 8.22 -9.40
CA VAL A 166 -4.62 9.60 -9.43
C VAL A 166 -4.42 10.27 -8.06
N GLY A 167 -4.01 11.53 -8.10
CA GLY A 167 -3.67 12.41 -6.98
C GLY A 167 -2.61 13.44 -7.37
N GLY A 168 -1.79 13.11 -8.37
CA GLY A 168 -0.73 13.97 -8.88
C GLY A 168 0.45 14.09 -7.91
N GLY A 169 1.42 14.90 -8.30
CA GLY A 169 2.66 15.06 -7.54
C GLY A 169 3.57 13.84 -7.70
N LEU A 170 4.55 13.75 -6.80
CA LEU A 170 5.48 12.63 -6.71
C LEU A 170 5.40 12.01 -5.30
N LEU A 171 5.19 10.71 -5.24
CA LEU A 171 5.14 9.93 -4.01
C LEU A 171 6.34 8.99 -3.97
N GLU A 172 7.24 9.22 -3.02
CA GLU A 172 8.55 8.57 -3.01
C GLU A 172 8.65 7.43 -1.99
N TYR A 173 7.76 7.37 -0.99
CA TYR A 173 7.91 6.51 0.18
C TYR A 173 7.98 5.01 -0.15
N ARG A 174 7.31 4.54 -1.22
CA ARG A 174 7.38 3.13 -1.60
C ARG A 174 8.69 2.81 -2.30
N ALA A 175 9.14 3.69 -3.19
CA ALA A 175 10.42 3.54 -3.89
C ALA A 175 11.60 3.60 -2.92
N SER A 176 11.58 4.52 -1.95
CA SER A 176 12.66 4.69 -0.98
C SER A 176 12.80 3.48 -0.04
N LEU A 177 11.68 2.91 0.42
CA LEU A 177 11.68 1.69 1.24
C LEU A 177 12.12 0.46 0.43
N LEU A 178 11.63 0.33 -0.82
CA LEU A 178 11.96 -0.80 -1.68
C LEU A 178 13.43 -0.80 -2.13
N ALA A 179 14.06 0.37 -2.26
CA ALA A 179 15.50 0.47 -2.51
C ALA A 179 16.34 -0.13 -1.37
N GLY A 180 15.83 -0.11 -0.13
CA GLY A 180 16.42 -0.82 1.00
C GLY A 180 16.45 -2.35 0.84
N LYS A 181 15.72 -2.90 -0.14
CA LYS A 181 15.68 -4.33 -0.47
C LYS A 181 16.58 -4.71 -1.65
N GLY A 182 17.45 -3.80 -2.10
CA GLY A 182 18.47 -4.07 -3.13
C GLY A 182 18.07 -3.73 -4.56
N PHE A 183 17.01 -2.93 -4.75
CA PHE A 183 16.53 -2.49 -6.07
C PHE A 183 16.88 -1.02 -6.35
N ALA A 184 17.22 -0.70 -7.60
CA ALA A 184 17.23 0.70 -8.05
C ALA A 184 15.79 1.09 -8.41
N VAL A 185 15.14 1.94 -7.63
CA VAL A 185 13.70 2.21 -7.78
C VAL A 185 13.47 3.68 -8.13
N MET A 186 12.84 3.92 -9.28
CA MET A 186 12.51 5.26 -9.76
C MET A 186 11.03 5.55 -9.51
N ALA A 187 10.73 6.39 -8.51
CA ALA A 187 9.41 6.97 -8.34
C ALA A 187 9.14 7.94 -9.50
N LEU A 188 8.14 7.65 -10.32
CA LEU A 188 7.86 8.40 -11.55
C LEU A 188 6.58 9.22 -11.38
N ALA A 189 6.69 10.54 -11.51
CA ALA A 189 5.54 11.42 -11.67
C ALA A 189 5.13 11.43 -13.15
N TYR A 190 3.85 11.69 -13.43
CA TYR A 190 3.36 11.79 -14.82
C TYR A 190 2.34 12.92 -15.04
N TYR A 191 1.94 13.62 -13.97
CA TYR A 191 1.16 14.87 -14.04
C TYR A 191 1.16 15.60 -12.69
N ASN A 192 0.76 16.88 -12.70
CA ASN A 192 0.64 17.78 -11.55
C ASN A 192 1.86 17.76 -10.63
N TYR A 193 3.05 17.76 -11.23
CA TYR A 193 4.33 17.78 -10.53
C TYR A 193 5.32 18.58 -11.35
N ASP A 194 5.95 19.57 -10.75
CA ASP A 194 6.92 20.43 -11.43
C ASP A 194 6.32 21.09 -12.70
N ASP A 195 7.01 20.96 -13.83
CA ASP A 195 6.65 21.42 -15.18
C ASP A 195 5.78 20.43 -15.98
N LEU A 196 5.35 19.30 -15.38
CA LEU A 196 4.41 18.38 -16.03
C LEU A 196 3.00 19.00 -16.18
N PRO A 197 2.17 18.48 -17.12
CA PRO A 197 0.78 18.91 -17.27
C PRO A 197 0.02 18.89 -15.95
N LYS A 198 -0.81 19.91 -15.69
CA LYS A 198 -1.53 20.05 -14.41
C LYS A 198 -2.72 19.09 -14.26
N VAL A 199 -3.27 18.63 -15.37
CA VAL A 199 -4.40 17.69 -15.45
C VAL A 199 -3.98 16.39 -16.14
N ILE A 200 -4.79 15.33 -15.98
CA ILE A 200 -4.48 13.98 -16.47
C ILE A 200 -5.37 13.59 -17.67
N ASP A 201 -5.90 14.54 -18.43
CA ASP A 201 -6.91 14.23 -19.47
C ASP A 201 -6.32 13.42 -20.63
N ILE A 202 -5.06 13.69 -20.99
CA ILE A 202 -4.34 13.04 -22.07
C ILE A 202 -2.99 12.56 -21.54
N LEU A 203 -2.66 11.29 -21.80
CA LEU A 203 -1.38 10.69 -21.50
C LEU A 203 -0.76 10.10 -22.77
N HIS A 204 0.57 10.20 -22.87
CA HIS A 204 1.35 9.69 -24.00
C HIS A 204 2.34 8.62 -23.48
N LEU A 205 2.28 7.40 -24.00
CA LEU A 205 3.18 6.33 -23.58
C LEU A 205 4.65 6.61 -23.92
N GLU A 206 4.92 7.49 -24.88
CA GLU A 206 6.27 7.98 -25.19
C GLU A 206 6.96 8.59 -23.96
N TYR A 207 6.22 9.27 -23.09
CA TYR A 207 6.77 9.78 -21.82
C TYR A 207 7.29 8.66 -20.92
N PHE A 208 6.57 7.55 -20.87
CA PHE A 208 6.93 6.40 -20.05
C PHE A 208 8.04 5.57 -20.73
N GLU A 209 8.09 5.53 -22.07
CA GLU A 209 9.19 4.95 -22.83
C GLU A 209 10.50 5.72 -22.63
N GLU A 210 10.46 7.05 -22.59
CA GLU A 210 11.59 7.91 -22.19
C GLU A 210 12.08 7.54 -20.78
N ALA A 211 11.16 7.34 -19.82
CA ALA A 211 11.51 6.94 -18.45
C ALA A 211 12.12 5.53 -18.37
N VAL A 212 11.61 4.56 -19.13
CA VAL A 212 12.18 3.21 -19.25
C VAL A 212 13.60 3.28 -19.81
N THR A 213 13.79 4.06 -20.87
CA THR A 213 15.09 4.26 -21.54
C THR A 213 16.09 4.93 -20.60
N TYR A 214 15.66 5.96 -19.87
CA TYR A 214 16.49 6.61 -18.84
C TYR A 214 16.94 5.58 -17.78
N LEU A 215 16.01 4.82 -17.22
CA LEU A 215 16.36 3.88 -16.14
C LEU A 215 17.28 2.76 -16.64
N LEU A 216 17.04 2.22 -17.85
CA LEU A 216 17.89 1.19 -18.46
C LEU A 216 19.29 1.70 -18.83
N SER A 217 19.44 2.98 -19.17
CA SER A 217 20.74 3.57 -19.49
C SER A 217 21.56 3.95 -18.26
N HIS A 218 20.95 3.98 -17.07
CA HIS A 218 21.65 4.34 -15.84
C HIS A 218 22.74 3.29 -15.49
N PRO A 219 24.00 3.69 -15.23
CA PRO A 219 25.14 2.76 -15.11
C PRO A 219 25.05 1.79 -13.93
N GLN A 220 24.22 2.10 -12.93
CA GLN A 220 23.97 1.23 -11.78
C GLN A 220 22.68 0.41 -11.90
N VAL A 221 22.06 0.34 -13.09
CA VAL A 221 20.90 -0.51 -13.35
C VAL A 221 21.33 -1.70 -14.19
N LYS A 222 20.94 -2.91 -13.78
CA LYS A 222 21.48 -4.18 -14.29
C LYS A 222 21.01 -4.52 -15.71
N GLY A 223 19.78 -4.16 -16.09
CA GLY A 223 19.15 -4.62 -17.33
C GLY A 223 18.99 -6.16 -17.39
N PRO A 224 18.62 -6.73 -18.56
CA PRO A 224 18.34 -6.06 -19.85
C PRO A 224 16.95 -5.39 -19.91
N GLY A 225 16.10 -5.63 -18.93
CA GLY A 225 14.81 -4.95 -18.75
C GLY A 225 14.61 -4.49 -17.31
N ILE A 226 13.47 -3.85 -17.04
CA ILE A 226 13.09 -3.35 -15.72
C ILE A 226 11.81 -4.01 -15.21
N GLY A 227 11.60 -3.92 -13.90
CA GLY A 227 10.30 -4.17 -13.27
C GLY A 227 9.41 -2.93 -13.28
N LEU A 228 8.09 -3.13 -13.26
CA LEU A 228 7.09 -2.10 -12.99
C LEU A 228 6.37 -2.41 -11.69
N LEU A 229 6.15 -1.41 -10.86
CA LEU A 229 5.33 -1.50 -9.64
C LEU A 229 4.27 -0.40 -9.67
N GLY A 230 3.03 -0.78 -9.96
CA GLY A 230 1.92 0.15 -10.10
C GLY A 230 0.83 -0.07 -9.07
N THR A 231 0.19 1.01 -8.62
CA THR A 231 -1.08 0.94 -7.87
C THR A 231 -2.16 1.84 -8.47
N SER A 232 -3.42 1.38 -8.48
CA SER A 232 -4.55 2.14 -9.04
C SER A 232 -4.27 2.56 -10.50
N LYS A 233 -4.39 3.84 -10.87
CA LYS A 233 -4.03 4.32 -12.22
C LYS A 233 -2.57 4.01 -12.62
N GLY A 234 -1.64 3.97 -11.66
CA GLY A 234 -0.26 3.55 -11.91
C GLY A 234 -0.15 2.06 -12.28
N ALA A 235 -1.05 1.22 -11.77
CA ALA A 235 -1.13 -0.19 -12.14
C ALA A 235 -1.71 -0.39 -13.54
N GLU A 236 -2.74 0.39 -13.88
CA GLU A 236 -3.27 0.45 -15.25
C GLU A 236 -2.19 0.90 -16.26
N LEU A 237 -1.46 1.98 -15.94
CA LEU A 237 -0.32 2.44 -16.75
C LEU A 237 0.77 1.37 -16.86
N SER A 238 1.06 0.63 -15.79
CA SER A 238 2.04 -0.46 -15.84
C SER A 238 1.62 -1.58 -16.80
N LEU A 239 0.33 -1.91 -16.87
CA LEU A 239 -0.22 -2.86 -17.86
C LEU A 239 -0.09 -2.32 -19.29
N SER A 240 -0.42 -1.05 -19.51
CA SER A 240 -0.25 -0.41 -20.82
C SER A 240 1.22 -0.39 -21.24
N MET A 241 2.14 0.02 -20.36
CA MET A 241 3.58 -0.01 -20.62
C MET A 241 4.06 -1.42 -20.98
N ALA A 242 3.65 -2.45 -20.21
CA ALA A 242 4.03 -3.83 -20.50
C ALA A 242 3.44 -4.37 -21.82
N SER A 243 2.32 -3.80 -22.29
CA SER A 243 1.66 -4.20 -23.53
C SER A 243 2.30 -3.57 -24.77
N PHE A 244 2.68 -2.29 -24.68
CA PHE A 244 3.11 -1.49 -25.83
C PHE A 244 4.62 -1.27 -25.92
N LEU A 245 5.32 -1.26 -24.79
CA LEU A 245 6.74 -0.89 -24.73
C LEU A 245 7.65 -2.12 -24.70
N LYS A 246 8.90 -1.95 -25.11
CA LYS A 246 9.97 -2.94 -24.93
C LYS A 246 10.73 -2.67 -23.63
N GLY A 247 11.56 -3.64 -23.20
CA GLY A 247 12.42 -3.47 -22.01
C GLY A 247 11.69 -3.68 -20.67
N ILE A 248 10.45 -4.17 -20.66
CA ILE A 248 9.73 -4.54 -19.44
C ILE A 248 9.90 -6.05 -19.20
N THR A 249 10.49 -6.42 -18.05
CA THR A 249 10.71 -7.83 -17.67
C THR A 249 9.57 -8.38 -16.82
N ALA A 250 9.04 -7.57 -15.90
CA ALA A 250 7.98 -7.98 -14.99
C ALA A 250 7.14 -6.78 -14.54
N ALA A 251 5.88 -7.02 -14.15
CA ALA A 251 5.00 -6.00 -13.62
C ALA A 251 4.21 -6.51 -12.40
N VAL A 252 4.15 -5.70 -11.34
CA VAL A 252 3.32 -5.93 -10.15
C VAL A 252 2.17 -4.93 -10.17
N ILE A 253 0.94 -5.46 -10.21
CA ILE A 253 -0.29 -4.70 -10.47
C ILE A 253 -1.16 -4.71 -9.20
N ILE A 254 -1.21 -3.58 -8.47
CA ILE A 254 -1.96 -3.47 -7.21
C ILE A 254 -3.26 -2.69 -7.42
N ASN A 255 -4.39 -3.40 -7.46
CA ASN A 255 -5.73 -2.80 -7.64
C ASN A 255 -5.83 -1.91 -8.91
N GLY A 256 -5.25 -2.37 -10.01
CA GLY A 256 -5.33 -1.70 -11.32
C GLY A 256 -6.57 -2.11 -12.11
N ALA A 257 -7.07 -1.20 -12.95
CA ALA A 257 -8.05 -1.55 -13.96
C ALA A 257 -7.35 -2.19 -15.17
N MET A 258 -7.99 -3.19 -15.78
CA MET A 258 -7.56 -3.78 -17.06
C MET A 258 -8.02 -2.95 -18.27
N VAL A 259 -8.82 -1.93 -18.03
CA VAL A 259 -9.37 -1.01 -19.03
C VAL A 259 -8.83 0.38 -18.76
N ASN A 260 -8.68 1.19 -19.80
CA ASN A 260 -8.22 2.55 -19.64
C ASN A 260 -9.35 3.44 -19.07
N VAL A 261 -9.10 4.12 -17.95
CA VAL A 261 -10.11 4.94 -17.23
C VAL A 261 -9.59 6.36 -17.04
N VAL A 262 -10.50 7.34 -16.99
CA VAL A 262 -10.25 8.78 -16.71
C VAL A 262 -9.54 9.54 -17.85
N SER A 263 -8.39 9.06 -18.32
CA SER A 263 -7.55 9.73 -19.31
C SER A 263 -7.65 9.04 -20.67
N THR A 264 -7.54 9.77 -21.79
CA THR A 264 -7.21 9.11 -23.07
C THR A 264 -5.72 8.81 -23.11
N LEU A 265 -5.36 7.57 -23.44
CA LEU A 265 -3.96 7.15 -23.55
C LEU A 265 -3.58 6.97 -25.02
N TYR A 266 -2.52 7.63 -25.45
CA TYR A 266 -1.96 7.51 -26.80
C TYR A 266 -0.63 6.79 -26.78
N TYR A 267 -0.38 6.05 -27.86
CA TYR A 267 0.95 5.59 -28.23
C TYR A 267 1.06 5.54 -29.74
N LYS A 268 1.88 6.42 -30.31
CA LYS A 268 1.98 6.63 -31.77
C LYS A 268 0.58 6.87 -32.36
N GLU A 269 0.16 6.03 -33.30
CA GLU A 269 -1.14 6.11 -33.98
C GLU A 269 -2.27 5.41 -33.20
N GLU A 270 -1.93 4.68 -32.13
CA GLU A 270 -2.91 3.97 -31.31
C GLU A 270 -3.46 4.87 -30.20
N SER A 271 -4.75 4.72 -29.92
CA SER A 271 -5.41 5.43 -28.82
C SER A 271 -6.34 4.49 -28.05
N LEU A 272 -6.25 4.55 -26.73
CA LEU A 272 -7.21 3.93 -25.82
C LEU A 272 -8.06 5.07 -25.21
N PRO A 273 -9.36 5.15 -25.53
CA PRO A 273 -10.24 6.15 -24.91
C PRO A 273 -10.40 5.85 -23.41
N GLY A 274 -10.48 6.89 -22.60
CA GLY A 274 -10.76 6.76 -21.17
C GLY A 274 -12.23 6.44 -20.95
N LEU A 275 -12.53 5.32 -20.28
CA LEU A 275 -13.88 5.06 -19.81
C LEU A 275 -14.25 6.12 -18.77
N GLY A 276 -15.40 6.77 -18.97
CA GLY A 276 -15.92 7.81 -18.09
C GLY A 276 -16.38 7.26 -16.74
N LEU A 277 -16.38 8.13 -15.73
CA LEU A 277 -16.95 7.84 -14.42
C LEU A 277 -18.37 8.37 -14.33
N HIS A 278 -19.30 7.49 -13.98
CA HIS A 278 -20.68 7.83 -13.64
C HIS A 278 -20.75 8.27 -12.17
N LEU A 279 -20.50 9.56 -11.92
CA LEU A 279 -20.43 10.12 -10.56
C LEU A 279 -21.70 9.86 -9.74
N GLU A 280 -22.86 9.83 -10.40
CA GLU A 280 -24.17 9.54 -9.80
C GLU A 280 -24.28 8.13 -9.21
N ARG A 281 -23.38 7.21 -9.59
CA ARG A 281 -23.34 5.84 -9.07
C ARG A 281 -22.39 5.68 -7.88
N ILE A 282 -21.62 6.72 -7.53
CA ILE A 282 -20.70 6.67 -6.38
C ILE A 282 -21.52 6.78 -5.10
N LYS A 283 -21.42 5.75 -4.24
CA LYS A 283 -22.04 5.72 -2.91
C LYS A 283 -20.97 5.74 -1.84
N VAL A 284 -20.92 6.81 -1.05
CA VAL A 284 -20.07 6.88 0.14
C VAL A 284 -20.80 6.21 1.29
N ARG A 285 -20.24 5.13 1.83
CA ARG A 285 -20.72 4.50 3.06
C ARG A 285 -19.81 4.90 4.20
N THR A 286 -20.34 5.67 5.14
CA THR A 286 -19.64 5.99 6.39
C THR A 286 -19.86 4.84 7.36
N THR A 287 -18.80 4.19 7.81
CA THR A 287 -18.90 3.27 8.96
C THR A 287 -18.74 4.05 10.26
N THR A 288 -19.30 3.54 11.35
CA THR A 288 -19.27 4.16 12.69
C THR A 288 -17.84 4.40 13.21
N THR A 289 -16.83 3.76 12.64
CA THR A 289 -15.41 3.93 12.97
C THR A 289 -14.67 4.89 12.04
N GLY A 290 -15.37 5.59 11.14
CA GLY A 290 -14.73 6.46 10.13
C GLY A 290 -13.91 5.68 9.08
N ARG A 291 -13.89 4.34 9.13
CA ARG A 291 -13.27 3.49 8.12
C ARG A 291 -14.12 3.44 6.86
N ALA A 292 -13.57 3.80 5.72
CA ALA A 292 -14.19 3.44 4.44
C ALA A 292 -13.99 1.92 4.22
N SER A 293 -15.03 1.12 4.43
CA SER A 293 -14.99 -0.31 4.10
C SER A 293 -15.47 -0.53 2.66
N SER A 294 -14.65 -1.17 1.82
CA SER A 294 -15.04 -1.58 0.46
C SER A 294 -15.34 -3.09 0.33
N MET A 295 -15.68 -3.77 1.42
CA MET A 295 -16.10 -5.18 1.39
C MET A 295 -17.62 -5.25 1.33
N PRO A 296 -18.24 -5.78 0.26
CA PRO A 296 -19.63 -6.18 0.33
C PRO A 296 -19.75 -7.38 1.28
N GLU A 297 -20.67 -7.32 2.24
CA GLU A 297 -21.06 -8.48 3.04
C GLU A 297 -21.46 -9.62 2.08
N ARG A 298 -20.73 -10.74 2.12
CA ARG A 298 -21.16 -11.96 1.43
C ARG A 298 -22.30 -12.58 2.25
N PRO A 299 -23.46 -12.88 1.65
CA PRO A 299 -24.50 -13.63 2.33
C PRO A 299 -23.99 -15.05 2.70
N PRO A 300 -24.40 -15.64 3.83
CA PRO A 300 -23.78 -16.85 4.39
C PRO A 300 -23.85 -18.14 3.56
N ASN A 301 -24.54 -18.16 2.41
CA ASN A 301 -24.89 -19.41 1.70
C ASN A 301 -24.51 -19.43 0.22
N ALA A 302 -23.24 -19.14 -0.10
CA ALA A 302 -22.71 -19.35 -1.45
C ALA A 302 -21.45 -20.22 -1.45
N CYS A 303 -21.57 -21.44 -0.92
CA CYS A 303 -20.65 -22.55 -1.21
C CYS A 303 -21.49 -23.72 -1.75
N ARG A 304 -21.53 -23.89 -3.08
CA ARG A 304 -21.83 -25.20 -3.69
C ARG A 304 -20.51 -25.81 -4.14
N PRO A 305 -20.16 -27.05 -3.72
CA PRO A 305 -18.90 -27.67 -4.10
C PRO A 305 -18.96 -28.11 -5.57
N THR A 306 -18.00 -27.63 -6.37
CA THR A 306 -17.77 -28.09 -7.74
C THR A 306 -17.08 -29.46 -7.70
N GLY A 307 -17.88 -30.52 -7.85
CA GLY A 307 -17.38 -31.88 -8.02
C GLY A 307 -16.65 -32.06 -9.35
N ARG A 308 -15.44 -32.63 -9.29
CA ARG A 308 -14.63 -33.07 -10.43
C ARG A 308 -15.45 -33.97 -11.37
N ARG A 309 -15.35 -33.76 -12.68
CA ARG A 309 -15.63 -34.80 -13.69
C ARG A 309 -14.50 -34.83 -14.72
N SER A 310 -13.87 -36.00 -14.83
CA SER A 310 -13.04 -36.42 -15.98
C SER A 310 -13.84 -37.43 -16.83
N PRO A 311 -13.46 -37.67 -18.11
CA PRO A 311 -14.40 -37.91 -19.20
C PRO A 311 -14.59 -39.40 -19.53
N ARG A 312 -15.78 -39.78 -20.04
CA ARG A 312 -16.00 -41.00 -20.84
C ARG A 312 -17.14 -40.84 -21.86
N SER A 313 -17.05 -41.69 -22.86
CA SER A 313 -17.51 -41.66 -24.25
C SER A 313 -18.94 -42.16 -24.54
N SER A 314 -19.50 -41.64 -25.65
CA SER A 314 -20.27 -42.27 -26.76
C SER A 314 -21.40 -43.31 -26.55
N ALA A 315 -22.40 -43.20 -27.45
CA ALA A 315 -23.40 -44.18 -27.97
C ALA A 315 -24.84 -44.03 -27.39
N THR A 316 -25.80 -43.34 -28.04
CA THR A 316 -26.69 -43.65 -29.22
C THR A 316 -28.18 -43.85 -28.81
N PRO A 317 -29.17 -43.69 -29.72
CA PRO A 317 -30.36 -42.83 -29.52
C PRO A 317 -31.70 -43.58 -29.41
N LYS A 318 -32.79 -42.85 -29.11
CA LYS A 318 -34.16 -43.22 -29.52
C LYS A 318 -35.01 -42.00 -29.96
N GLN A 319 -35.50 -42.12 -31.18
CA GLN A 319 -36.72 -41.59 -31.83
C GLN A 319 -37.97 -41.62 -30.93
N ASP A 320 -39.12 -40.98 -31.17
CA ASP A 320 -39.69 -40.16 -32.25
C ASP A 320 -40.92 -39.47 -31.63
N THR A 321 -41.36 -38.30 -32.10
CA THR A 321 -42.72 -38.10 -32.66
C THR A 321 -42.92 -36.67 -33.14
N THR A 322 -43.44 -36.61 -34.36
CA THR A 322 -43.78 -35.53 -35.26
C THR A 322 -44.97 -34.67 -34.83
N LEU A 323 -44.94 -33.36 -35.15
CA LEU A 323 -45.96 -32.67 -35.98
C LEU A 323 -45.53 -31.22 -36.29
N ASN A 324 -45.49 -30.92 -37.58
CA ASN A 324 -45.39 -29.60 -38.24
C ASN A 324 -46.70 -29.45 -39.06
N PRO A 325 -46.98 -28.36 -39.83
CA PRO A 325 -46.53 -26.96 -39.79
C PRO A 325 -47.74 -25.99 -39.98
N LEU A 326 -47.51 -24.66 -40.07
CA LEU A 326 -47.92 -23.79 -41.21
C LEU A 326 -48.09 -22.28 -40.86
N THR A 327 -47.29 -21.50 -41.60
CA THR A 327 -47.56 -20.23 -42.32
C THR A 327 -47.87 -18.89 -41.64
N SER A 328 -47.10 -17.93 -42.16
CA SER A 328 -47.18 -16.47 -42.19
C SER A 328 -48.50 -15.86 -42.69
N LEU A 329 -48.73 -14.59 -42.33
CA LEU A 329 -49.07 -13.42 -43.18
C LEU A 329 -49.32 -12.23 -42.19
N GLY A 330 -48.61 -11.10 -42.29
CA GLY A 330 -48.96 -9.95 -43.14
C GLY A 330 -49.98 -9.03 -42.43
N PRO A 331 -49.98 -7.69 -42.61
CA PRO A 331 -49.46 -6.90 -43.73
C PRO A 331 -48.21 -6.07 -43.43
#